data_AF-A0A815J7C4-F1
#
_entry.id   AF-A0A815J7C4-F1
#
_cell.length_a   1.000
_cell.length_b   1.000
_cell.length_c   1.000
_cell.angle_alpha   90.00
_cell.angle_beta   90.00
_cell.angle_gamma   90.00
#
_symmetry.space_group_name_H-M   'P 1'
#
loop_
_entity.id
_entity.type
_entity.pdbx_description
1 polymer ?
#
loop_
_entity_poly.entity_id
_entity_poly.type
_entity_poly.pdbx_seq_one_letter_code
_entity_poly.pdbx_strand_id
1 'polypeptide(L)'
;MHRDTDQLAFPMLVDHGFTVLSNHHNTAMTNSEIQIRNLQETLTIKCENRHDYEQWMESLNLLQEKAFCFENKNDTRFHSFAQIRYNQLGLSMEKAILLAKEEIFITDWWLSPEIMLIRPNDDETMRLDNLLGKKADDGVRIYVMISKELSFVSSRNSSHTKQALINKSKTGNIKVIRHPHHNRINNTLL
;
A
#
# COMPACT_ATOMS: atom_id res chain seq x y z
N MET A 1 3.27 26.07 7.44
CA MET A 1 2.00 25.79 6.75
C MET A 1 2.34 25.10 5.43
N HIS A 2 2.50 23.77 5.48
CA HIS A 2 2.54 22.84 4.33
C HIS A 2 2.48 21.43 4.93
N ARG A 3 1.29 20.99 5.29
CA ARG A 3 0.98 19.60 5.64
C ARG A 3 -0.18 19.24 4.73
N ASP A 4 0.17 18.67 3.58
CA ASP A 4 -0.68 17.90 2.68
C ASP A 4 0.15 17.61 1.43
N THR A 5 1.18 16.78 1.59
CA THR A 5 1.57 15.95 0.46
C THR A 5 1.15 14.55 0.82
N ASP A 6 -0.06 14.17 0.38
CA ASP A 6 -0.58 12.80 0.27
C ASP A 6 0.30 11.93 -0.68
N GLN A 7 1.59 12.25 -0.78
CA GLN A 7 2.58 11.49 -1.51
C GLN A 7 2.95 10.28 -0.66
N LEU A 8 2.22 9.19 -0.89
CA LEU A 8 2.66 7.86 -0.50
C LEU A 8 4.00 7.57 -1.18
N ALA A 9 5.06 7.54 -0.39
CA ALA A 9 6.41 7.21 -0.80
C ALA A 9 6.86 5.95 -0.06
N PHE A 10 7.61 5.08 -0.76
CA PHE A 10 8.27 3.90 -0.21
C PHE A 10 7.36 2.92 0.56
N PRO A 11 6.54 2.09 -0.12
CA PRO A 11 5.79 1.04 0.55
C PRO A 11 6.76 -0.02 1.11
N MET A 12 6.71 -0.25 2.43
CA MET A 12 7.45 -1.33 3.09
C MET A 12 6.47 -2.44 3.48
N LEU A 13 6.72 -3.66 3.05
CA LEU A 13 5.91 -4.82 3.42
C LEU A 13 6.29 -5.30 4.83
N VAL A 14 5.27 -5.73 5.59
CA VAL A 14 5.44 -6.41 6.87
C VAL A 14 5.55 -7.91 6.58
N ASP A 15 6.76 -8.45 6.69
CA ASP A 15 7.06 -9.86 6.42
C ASP A 15 7.62 -10.56 7.67
N HIS A 16 8.03 -11.83 7.54
CA HIS A 16 8.58 -12.59 8.66
C HIS A 16 9.91 -12.05 9.21
N GLY A 17 10.63 -11.24 8.42
CA GLY A 17 11.84 -10.53 8.82
C GLY A 17 11.56 -9.15 9.42
N PHE A 18 10.30 -8.75 9.56
CA PHE A 18 9.93 -7.45 10.09
C PHE A 18 10.39 -7.30 11.55
N THR A 19 11.29 -6.36 11.80
CA THR A 19 11.83 -6.05 13.13
C THR A 19 11.99 -4.55 13.31
N VAL A 20 11.66 -4.05 14.50
CA VAL A 20 11.89 -2.66 14.90
C VAL A 20 13.04 -2.64 15.89
N LEU A 21 14.09 -1.89 15.58
CA LEU A 21 15.28 -1.69 16.41
C LEU A 21 15.32 -0.22 16.83
N SER A 22 15.55 0.03 18.11
CA SER A 22 15.74 1.37 18.65
C SER A 22 17.19 1.56 19.12
N ASN A 23 17.83 2.62 18.63
CA ASN A 23 19.14 3.04 19.13
C ASN A 23 18.93 4.17 20.13
N HIS A 24 18.90 3.84 21.42
CA HIS A 24 18.94 4.84 22.48
C HIS A 24 20.39 5.26 22.73
N HIS A 25 20.80 6.43 22.20
CA HIS A 25 22.04 7.05 22.67
C HIS A 25 21.78 7.68 24.05
N ASN A 26 22.35 7.08 25.09
CA ASN A 26 22.16 7.43 26.50
C ASN A 26 22.74 8.81 26.90
N THR A 27 23.23 9.60 25.95
CA THR A 27 23.90 10.88 26.19
C THR A 27 23.47 11.88 25.13
N ALA A 28 22.69 12.88 25.54
CA ALA A 28 22.05 13.93 24.73
C ALA A 28 20.91 13.45 23.82
N MET A 29 19.69 13.86 24.19
CA MET A 29 18.37 13.51 23.62
C MET A 29 18.11 14.10 22.20
N THR A 30 19.18 14.37 21.45
CA THR A 30 19.14 14.96 20.11
C THR A 30 19.47 13.87 19.10
N ASN A 31 18.46 13.42 18.34
CA ASN A 31 18.52 12.38 17.28
C ASN A 31 18.30 10.94 17.75
N SER A 32 17.10 10.65 18.27
CA SER A 32 16.64 9.27 18.36
C SER A 32 16.33 8.74 16.96
N GLU A 33 16.84 7.55 16.65
CA GLU A 33 16.59 6.86 15.38
C GLU A 33 15.85 5.54 15.62
N ILE A 34 14.84 5.30 14.78
CA ILE A 34 14.11 4.03 14.75
C ILE A 34 14.47 3.33 13.45
N GLN A 35 14.99 2.11 13.54
CA GLN A 35 15.27 1.28 12.38
C GLN A 35 14.20 0.21 12.23
N ILE A 36 13.50 0.24 11.11
CA ILE A 36 12.54 -0.79 10.71
C ILE A 36 13.22 -1.63 9.65
N ARG A 37 13.22 -2.95 9.79
CA ARG A 37 13.84 -3.87 8.83
C ARG A 37 12.85 -4.93 8.42
N ASN A 38 12.85 -5.35 7.16
CA ASN A 38 12.17 -6.53 6.65
C ASN A 38 13.16 -7.40 5.84
N LEU A 39 12.70 -8.40 5.09
CA LEU A 39 13.58 -9.26 4.29
C LEU A 39 14.24 -8.54 3.10
N GLN A 40 13.66 -7.43 2.65
CA GLN A 40 14.13 -6.67 1.50
C GLN A 40 15.09 -5.54 1.90
N GLU A 41 14.76 -4.80 2.96
CA GLU A 41 15.45 -3.56 3.30
C GLU A 41 15.31 -3.14 4.77
N THR A 42 16.21 -2.23 5.16
CA THR A 42 16.12 -1.46 6.39
C THR A 42 15.77 -0.01 6.05
N LEU A 43 14.76 0.51 6.74
CA LEU A 43 14.30 1.88 6.76
C LEU A 43 14.72 2.53 8.09
N THR A 44 15.32 3.71 8.04
CA THR A 44 15.64 4.49 9.24
C THR A 44 14.75 5.72 9.30
N ILE A 45 13.99 5.84 10.39
CA ILE A 45 13.19 7.02 10.72
C ILE A 45 13.99 7.85 11.72
N LYS A 46 14.24 9.11 11.38
CA LYS A 46 14.83 10.08 12.30
C LYS A 46 13.71 10.80 13.02
N CYS A 47 13.75 10.78 14.35
CA CYS A 47 12.74 11.49 15.13
C CYS A 47 13.24 12.87 15.51
N GLU A 48 12.45 13.90 15.23
CA GLU A 48 12.81 15.30 15.51
C GLU A 48 12.88 15.58 17.02
N ASN A 49 12.03 14.90 17.79
CA ASN A 49 11.90 15.09 19.23
C ASN A 49 11.42 13.80 19.92
N ARG A 50 11.42 13.83 21.25
CA ARG A 50 11.02 12.67 22.08
C ARG A 50 9.56 12.25 21.85
N HIS A 51 8.66 13.20 21.66
CA HIS A 51 7.23 12.90 21.49
C HIS A 51 6.97 12.19 20.17
N ASP A 52 7.61 12.62 19.09
CA ASP A 52 7.57 11.98 17.78
C ASP A 52 8.10 10.53 17.86
N TYR A 53 9.23 10.32 18.53
CA TYR A 53 9.76 8.99 18.79
C TYR A 53 8.77 8.09 19.54
N GLU A 54 8.17 8.60 20.62
CA GLU A 54 7.19 7.85 21.43
C GLU A 54 5.96 7.47 20.59
N GLN A 55 5.44 8.39 19.76
CA GLN A 55 4.31 8.12 18.86
C GLN A 55 4.63 7.05 17.79
N TRP A 56 5.82 7.13 17.18
CA TRP A 56 6.25 6.12 16.21
C TRP A 56 6.38 4.75 16.86
N MET A 57 7.01 4.67 18.02
CA MET A 57 7.16 3.40 18.75
C MET A 57 5.81 2.82 19.15
N GLU A 58 4.87 3.63 19.66
CA GLU A 58 3.52 3.19 19.97
C GLU A 58 2.81 2.61 18.73
N SER A 59 2.87 3.33 17.61
CA SER A 59 2.25 2.91 16.35
C SER A 59 2.87 1.62 15.80
N LEU A 60 4.18 1.47 15.87
CA LEU A 60 4.91 0.29 15.41
C LEU A 60 4.65 -0.93 16.31
N ASN A 61 4.57 -0.72 17.63
CA ASN A 61 4.20 -1.77 18.57
C ASN A 61 2.76 -2.24 18.34
N LEU A 62 1.83 -1.30 18.16
CA LEU A 62 0.44 -1.61 17.83
C LEU A 62 0.32 -2.38 16.51
N LEU A 63 1.13 -2.03 15.51
CA LEU A 63 1.22 -2.75 14.25
C LEU A 63 1.73 -4.18 14.47
N GLN A 64 2.78 -4.38 15.26
CA GLN A 64 3.31 -5.72 15.54
C GLN A 64 2.31 -6.59 16.31
N GLU A 65 1.57 -6.00 17.25
CA GLU A 65 0.54 -6.70 18.02
C GLU A 65 -0.64 -7.13 17.13
N LYS A 66 -1.08 -6.25 16.21
CA LYS A 66 -2.27 -6.50 15.38
C LYS A 66 -1.99 -7.20 14.05
N ALA A 67 -0.75 -7.20 13.57
CA ALA A 67 -0.46 -7.74 12.25
C ALA A 67 -0.50 -9.27 12.26
N PHE A 68 -1.45 -9.81 11.48
CA PHE A 68 -1.72 -11.24 11.33
C PHE A 68 -0.50 -12.07 10.94
N CYS A 69 0.49 -11.47 10.25
CA CYS A 69 1.72 -12.15 9.86
C CYS A 69 2.66 -12.51 11.03
N PHE A 70 2.36 -12.03 12.25
CA PHE A 70 3.07 -12.40 13.48
C PHE A 70 2.31 -13.43 14.33
N GLU A 71 1.01 -13.60 14.10
CA GLU A 71 0.20 -14.62 14.80
C GLU A 71 0.47 -16.01 14.20
N ASN A 72 1.02 -16.91 15.02
CA ASN A 72 1.32 -18.31 14.69
C ASN A 72 2.35 -18.54 13.57
N LYS A 73 3.62 -18.26 13.88
CA LYS A 73 4.79 -18.69 13.09
C LYS A 73 4.99 -20.21 13.04
N ASN A 74 4.28 -20.96 13.89
CA ASN A 74 4.43 -22.40 14.01
C ASN A 74 3.22 -23.08 13.37
N ASP A 75 3.47 -23.70 12.21
CA ASP A 75 2.65 -24.74 11.59
C ASP A 75 1.50 -24.32 10.64
N THR A 76 1.71 -23.28 9.85
CA THR A 76 0.91 -23.09 8.63
C THR A 76 1.37 -24.05 7.53
N ARG A 77 0.43 -24.60 6.76
CA ARG A 77 0.72 -25.50 5.64
C ARG A 77 1.67 -24.81 4.65
N PHE A 78 2.78 -25.49 4.31
CA PHE A 78 3.85 -24.99 3.42
C PHE A 78 4.58 -23.74 3.92
N HIS A 79 4.56 -23.46 5.22
CA HIS A 79 5.14 -22.22 5.79
C HIS A 79 4.54 -20.96 5.15
N SER A 80 3.26 -21.00 4.78
CA SER A 80 2.51 -19.87 4.24
C SER A 80 2.29 -18.80 5.30
N PHE A 81 2.28 -17.52 4.92
CA PHE A 81 1.89 -16.44 5.82
C PHE A 81 0.40 -16.48 6.22
N ALA A 82 -0.42 -17.23 5.48
CA ALA A 82 -1.86 -17.33 5.69
C ALA A 82 -2.27 -18.72 6.22
N GLN A 83 -3.18 -18.73 7.19
CA GLN A 83 -3.82 -19.95 7.72
C GLN A 83 -4.81 -20.56 6.71
N ILE A 84 -5.12 -21.85 6.87
CA ILE A 84 -6.11 -22.55 6.04
C ILE A 84 -7.51 -22.00 6.35
N ARG A 85 -8.26 -21.61 5.31
CA ARG A 85 -9.66 -21.17 5.41
C ARG A 85 -10.54 -22.05 4.53
N TYR A 86 -11.56 -22.66 5.12
CA TYR A 86 -12.53 -23.49 4.40
C TYR A 86 -13.74 -22.64 3.95
N ASN A 87 -14.51 -23.16 2.99
CA ASN A 87 -15.79 -22.62 2.54
C ASN A 87 -15.76 -21.16 2.06
N GLN A 88 -14.68 -20.77 1.36
CA GLN A 88 -14.57 -19.43 0.80
C GLN A 88 -15.26 -19.37 -0.57
N LEU A 89 -16.22 -18.46 -0.74
CA LEU A 89 -16.85 -18.15 -2.02
C LEU A 89 -16.37 -16.77 -2.48
N GLY A 90 -15.85 -16.71 -3.71
CA GLY A 90 -15.42 -15.46 -4.33
C GLY A 90 -16.57 -14.77 -5.07
N LEU A 91 -16.58 -13.44 -5.05
CA LEU A 91 -17.40 -12.65 -5.96
C LEU A 91 -16.63 -12.41 -7.26
N SER A 92 -17.37 -12.21 -8.35
CA SER A 92 -16.82 -11.65 -9.57
C SER A 92 -16.39 -10.19 -9.34
N MET A 93 -15.40 -9.72 -10.09
CA MET A 93 -14.74 -8.42 -9.85
C MET A 93 -15.73 -7.25 -9.88
N GLU A 94 -16.63 -7.23 -10.85
CA GLU A 94 -17.65 -6.19 -10.99
C GLU A 94 -18.59 -6.16 -9.77
N LYS A 95 -19.03 -7.34 -9.29
CA LYS A 95 -19.90 -7.44 -8.11
C LYS A 95 -19.18 -7.01 -6.84
N ALA A 96 -17.93 -7.43 -6.68
CA ALA A 96 -17.10 -7.05 -5.53
C ALA A 96 -16.92 -5.52 -5.46
N ILE A 97 -16.64 -4.86 -6.58
CA ILE A 97 -16.49 -3.40 -6.64
C ILE A 97 -17.81 -2.69 -6.33
N LEU A 98 -18.92 -3.13 -6.94
CA LEU A 98 -20.23 -2.51 -6.72
C LEU A 98 -20.67 -2.60 -5.24
N LEU A 99 -20.44 -3.74 -4.60
CA LEU A 99 -20.82 -4.01 -3.21
C LEU A 99 -19.84 -3.43 -2.18
N ALA A 100 -18.68 -2.92 -2.59
CA ALA A 100 -17.70 -2.35 -1.68
C ALA A 100 -18.27 -1.15 -0.90
N LYS A 101 -18.01 -1.12 0.41
CA LYS A 101 -18.52 -0.08 1.33
C LYS A 101 -17.41 0.76 1.96
N GLU A 102 -16.23 0.20 2.15
CA GLU A 102 -15.17 0.83 2.93
C GLU A 102 -13.89 0.97 2.10
N GLU A 103 -13.35 -0.17 1.64
CA GLU A 103 -12.04 -0.19 1.01
C GLU A 103 -11.97 -1.15 -0.19
N ILE A 104 -11.16 -0.78 -1.18
CA ILE A 104 -10.78 -1.64 -2.30
C ILE A 104 -9.26 -1.61 -2.42
N PHE A 105 -8.63 -2.78 -2.40
CA PHE A 105 -7.20 -2.96 -2.61
C PHE A 105 -6.96 -3.63 -3.97
N ILE A 106 -6.10 -3.04 -4.80
CA ILE A 106 -5.74 -3.57 -6.12
C ILE A 106 -4.22 -3.66 -6.22
N THR A 107 -3.72 -4.83 -6.59
CA THR A 107 -2.30 -5.03 -6.93
C THR A 107 -2.20 -5.61 -8.32
N ASP A 108 -1.39 -5.02 -9.19
CA ASP A 108 -1.25 -5.51 -10.56
C ASP A 108 0.17 -5.30 -11.12
N TRP A 109 0.59 -6.22 -11.99
CA TRP A 109 1.80 -6.06 -12.79
C TRP A 109 1.57 -5.17 -14.02
N TRP A 110 0.36 -5.24 -14.61
CA TRP A 110 -0.06 -4.38 -15.70
C TRP A 110 -1.59 -4.20 -15.71
N LEU A 111 -2.03 -3.02 -15.29
CA LEU A 111 -3.44 -2.67 -15.20
C LEU A 111 -3.83 -1.67 -16.29
N SER A 112 -4.80 -2.05 -17.12
CA SER A 112 -5.46 -1.15 -18.08
C SER A 112 -6.72 -0.57 -17.44
N PRO A 113 -6.73 0.72 -17.04
CA PRO A 113 -7.87 1.30 -16.33
C PRO A 113 -9.14 1.37 -17.20
N GLU A 114 -9.01 1.46 -18.52
CA GLU A 114 -10.13 1.58 -19.45
C GLU A 114 -10.76 0.24 -19.86
N ILE A 115 -10.40 -0.87 -19.21
CA ILE A 115 -10.96 -2.18 -19.52
C ILE A 115 -12.44 -2.28 -19.12
N MET A 116 -13.27 -2.86 -20.00
CA MET A 116 -14.66 -3.22 -19.70
C MET A 116 -14.71 -4.50 -18.85
N LEU A 117 -15.33 -4.45 -17.67
CA LEU A 117 -15.44 -5.62 -16.78
C LEU A 117 -16.52 -6.62 -17.24
N ILE A 118 -17.52 -6.17 -18.00
CA ILE A 118 -18.60 -6.99 -18.54
C ILE A 118 -18.59 -6.87 -20.07
N ARG A 119 -18.66 -8.00 -20.79
CA ARG A 119 -18.71 -8.05 -22.26
C ARG A 119 -19.72 -9.10 -22.76
N PRO A 120 -20.44 -8.84 -23.87
CA PRO A 120 -20.56 -7.53 -24.54
C PRO A 120 -21.35 -6.56 -23.66
N ASN A 121 -20.88 -5.33 -23.56
CA ASN A 121 -21.59 -4.26 -22.88
C ASN A 121 -21.12 -2.92 -23.45
N ASP A 122 -22.08 -2.08 -23.85
CA ASP A 122 -21.80 -0.74 -24.36
C ASP A 122 -21.93 0.33 -23.25
N ASP A 123 -22.33 -0.08 -22.05
CA ASP A 123 -22.41 0.77 -20.87
C ASP A 123 -21.01 1.07 -20.32
N GLU A 124 -20.50 2.25 -20.66
CA GLU A 124 -19.21 2.74 -20.17
C GLU A 124 -19.13 2.81 -18.63
N THR A 125 -20.26 2.84 -17.91
CA THR A 125 -20.22 2.84 -16.44
C THR A 125 -19.64 1.55 -15.88
N MET A 126 -19.56 0.48 -16.67
CA MET A 126 -18.94 -0.80 -16.30
C MET A 126 -17.45 -0.90 -16.66
N ARG A 127 -16.84 0.18 -17.17
CA ARG A 127 -15.38 0.29 -17.25
C ARG A 127 -14.79 0.37 -15.85
N LEU A 128 -13.63 -0.27 -15.67
CA LEU A 128 -12.95 -0.32 -14.37
C LEU A 128 -12.71 1.08 -13.77
N ASP A 129 -12.15 1.99 -14.57
CA ASP A 129 -11.89 3.38 -14.17
C ASP A 129 -13.16 4.12 -13.72
N ASN A 130 -14.27 3.96 -14.43
CA ASN A 130 -15.55 4.58 -14.10
C ASN A 130 -16.17 3.99 -12.83
N LEU A 131 -16.15 2.66 -12.66
CA LEU A 131 -16.64 2.01 -11.44
C LEU A 131 -15.86 2.45 -10.21
N LEU A 132 -14.52 2.42 -10.28
CA LEU A 132 -13.68 2.85 -9.16
C LEU A 132 -13.89 4.33 -8.84
N GLY A 133 -13.97 5.20 -9.85
CA GLY A 133 -14.30 6.62 -9.66
C GLY A 133 -15.62 6.81 -8.92
N LYS A 134 -16.69 6.12 -9.34
CA LYS A 134 -17.99 6.15 -8.66
C LYS A 134 -17.90 5.70 -7.20
N LYS A 135 -17.24 4.56 -6.93
CA LYS A 135 -17.08 4.06 -5.56
C LYS A 135 -16.26 5.02 -4.69
N ALA A 136 -15.24 5.65 -5.26
CA ALA A 136 -14.44 6.66 -4.56
C ALA A 136 -15.26 7.91 -4.20
N ASP A 137 -16.14 8.33 -5.10
CA ASP A 137 -17.07 9.44 -4.86
C ASP A 137 -18.16 9.04 -3.83
N ASP A 138 -18.55 7.77 -3.74
CA ASP A 138 -19.42 7.21 -2.68
C ASP A 138 -18.72 7.10 -1.30
N GLY A 139 -17.42 7.47 -1.20
CA GLY A 139 -16.66 7.44 0.05
C GLY A 139 -15.79 6.20 0.28
N VAL A 140 -15.74 5.26 -0.68
CA VAL A 140 -14.88 4.07 -0.60
C VAL A 140 -13.42 4.48 -0.83
N ARG A 141 -12.50 4.05 0.05
CA ARG A 141 -11.06 4.29 -0.10
C ARG A 141 -10.47 3.24 -1.03
N ILE A 142 -9.74 3.67 -2.05
CA ILE A 142 -9.22 2.77 -3.08
C ILE A 142 -7.70 2.90 -3.10
N TYR A 143 -7.01 1.79 -2.83
CA TYR A 143 -5.56 1.73 -2.78
C TYR A 143 -5.05 0.81 -3.88
N VAL A 144 -4.22 1.36 -4.77
CA VAL A 144 -3.71 0.64 -5.93
C VAL A 144 -2.18 0.61 -5.89
N MET A 145 -1.60 -0.59 -5.96
CA MET A 145 -0.16 -0.80 -6.10
C MET A 145 0.13 -1.45 -7.45
N ILE A 146 0.89 -0.75 -8.31
CA ILE A 146 1.27 -1.28 -9.63
C ILE A 146 2.78 -1.38 -9.79
N SER A 147 3.21 -2.37 -10.56
CA SER A 147 4.62 -2.52 -10.93
C SER A 147 5.10 -1.30 -11.70
N LYS A 148 6.19 -0.67 -11.24
CA LYS A 148 6.90 0.41 -11.93
C LYS A 148 7.92 -0.19 -12.89
N GLU A 149 7.57 -0.23 -14.15
CA GLU A 149 8.46 -0.61 -15.23
C GLU A 149 9.59 0.42 -15.47
N LEU A 150 10.66 -0.04 -16.12
CA LEU A 150 11.61 0.85 -16.77
C LEU A 150 10.95 1.38 -18.03
N SER A 151 10.61 2.67 -18.04
CA SER A 151 9.81 3.32 -19.09
C SER A 151 10.42 3.20 -20.49
N PHE A 152 11.73 3.00 -20.60
CA PHE A 152 12.44 2.80 -21.87
C PHE A 152 12.42 1.36 -22.39
N VAL A 153 11.94 0.38 -21.62
CA VAL A 153 11.93 -1.06 -21.98
C VAL A 153 10.52 -1.62 -22.15
N SER A 154 9.49 -0.89 -21.72
CA SER A 154 8.15 -1.46 -21.55
C SER A 154 7.03 -0.49 -21.91
N SER A 155 6.10 -0.96 -22.74
CA SER A 155 4.90 -0.22 -23.18
C SER A 155 3.74 -0.22 -22.18
N ARG A 156 3.89 -0.87 -21.02
CA ARG A 156 2.84 -1.02 -20.00
C ARG A 156 2.34 0.29 -19.39
N ASN A 157 3.16 1.35 -19.45
CA ASN A 157 2.84 2.72 -19.05
C ASN A 157 2.09 2.84 -17.71
N SER A 158 2.70 2.35 -16.62
CA SER A 158 2.13 2.47 -15.28
C SER A 158 1.88 3.92 -14.87
N SER A 159 2.57 4.89 -15.50
CA SER A 159 2.33 6.31 -15.30
C SER A 159 0.95 6.74 -15.78
N HIS A 160 0.54 6.28 -16.96
CA HIS A 160 -0.82 6.47 -17.48
C HIS A 160 -1.84 5.88 -16.51
N THR A 161 -1.67 4.61 -16.12
CA THR A 161 -2.59 3.95 -15.18
C THR A 161 -2.77 4.75 -13.90
N LYS A 162 -1.68 5.23 -13.30
CA LYS A 162 -1.73 6.08 -12.10
C LYS A 162 -2.54 7.36 -12.34
N GLN A 163 -2.26 8.07 -13.42
CA GLN A 163 -2.95 9.33 -13.72
C GLN A 163 -4.43 9.11 -14.03
N ALA A 164 -4.74 8.12 -14.87
CA ALA A 164 -6.11 7.78 -15.24
C ALA A 164 -6.97 7.47 -14.02
N LEU A 165 -6.47 6.67 -13.07
CA LEU A 165 -7.21 6.32 -11.86
C LEU A 165 -7.35 7.48 -10.88
N ILE A 166 -6.27 8.23 -10.62
CA ILE A 166 -6.34 9.39 -9.70
C ILE A 166 -7.33 10.44 -10.24
N ASN A 167 -7.31 10.70 -11.54
CA ASN A 167 -8.17 11.71 -12.17
C ASN A 167 -9.66 11.30 -12.18
N LYS A 168 -10.00 10.04 -11.86
CA LYS A 168 -11.40 9.58 -11.76
C LYS A 168 -12.04 9.85 -10.42
N SER A 169 -11.26 10.16 -9.38
CA SER A 169 -11.77 10.47 -8.04
C SER A 169 -11.80 11.97 -7.82
N LYS A 170 -12.98 12.52 -7.54
CA LYS A 170 -13.12 13.93 -7.17
C LYS A 170 -12.77 14.17 -5.71
N THR A 171 -12.88 13.13 -4.90
CA THR A 171 -12.66 13.13 -3.45
C THR A 171 -11.19 12.95 -3.06
N GLY A 172 -10.34 12.48 -3.97
CA GLY A 172 -8.97 12.07 -3.65
C GLY A 172 -8.88 10.70 -2.97
N ASN A 173 -9.99 9.94 -2.93
CA ASN A 173 -10.05 8.62 -2.31
C ASN A 173 -9.35 7.51 -3.10
N ILE A 174 -8.91 7.78 -4.34
CA ILE A 174 -8.06 6.85 -5.11
C ILE A 174 -6.60 7.21 -4.93
N LYS A 175 -5.85 6.33 -4.24
CA LYS A 175 -4.41 6.46 -4.00
C LYS A 175 -3.64 5.39 -4.77
N VAL A 176 -2.68 5.82 -5.60
CA VAL A 176 -1.90 4.91 -6.46
C VAL A 176 -0.39 5.03 -6.22
N ILE A 177 0.22 3.90 -5.84
CA ILE A 177 1.66 3.73 -5.66
C ILE A 177 2.23 2.92 -6.84
N ARG A 178 3.43 3.30 -7.29
CA ARG A 178 4.20 2.56 -8.29
C ARG A 178 5.52 2.09 -7.67
N HIS A 179 5.80 0.80 -7.71
CA HIS A 179 6.97 0.17 -7.07
C HIS A 179 7.62 -0.88 -8.01
N PRO A 180 8.95 -1.06 -8.04
CA PRO A 180 9.97 -0.42 -7.20
C PRO A 180 10.39 0.96 -7.69
N HIS A 181 10.89 1.79 -6.77
CA HIS A 181 11.54 3.04 -7.15
C HIS A 181 12.99 2.73 -7.56
N HIS A 182 13.29 2.85 -8.86
CA HIS A 182 14.60 2.51 -9.41
C HIS A 182 15.75 3.44 -8.97
N ASN A 183 15.46 4.67 -8.55
CA ASN A 183 16.46 5.65 -8.06
C ASN A 183 16.54 5.61 -6.53
N ARG A 184 17.45 4.80 -5.98
CA ARG A 184 17.72 4.79 -4.52
C ARG A 184 18.45 6.08 -4.12
N ILE A 185 17.77 6.97 -3.40
CA ILE A 185 18.43 8.02 -2.62
C ILE A 185 18.09 7.69 -1.16
N ASN A 186 19.09 7.19 -0.43
CA ASN A 186 19.16 6.92 1.02
C ASN A 186 17.84 6.54 1.73
N ASN A 187 17.76 5.33 2.29
CA ASN A 187 16.62 4.80 3.07
C ASN A 187 16.41 5.49 4.44
N THR A 188 16.60 6.81 4.50
CA THR A 188 16.38 7.65 5.67
C THR A 188 15.19 8.54 5.39
N LEU A 189 14.13 8.37 6.18
CA LEU A 189 13.03 9.32 6.23
C LEU A 189 13.37 10.37 7.30
N LEU A 190 13.25 11.64 6.91
CA LEU A 190 13.35 12.80 7.81
C LEU A 190 12.02 13.06 8.49
#